data_AF-A0AAI8X958-F1
#
_entry.id   AF-A0AAI8X958-F1
#
_cell.length_a   1.000
_cell.length_b   1.000
_cell.length_c   1.000
_cell.angle_alpha   90.00
_cell.angle_beta   90.00
_cell.angle_gamma   90.00
#
_symmetry.space_group_name_H-M   'P 1'
#
loop_
_entity.id
_entity.type
_entity.pdbx_description
1 polymer ?
#
loop_
_entity_poly.entity_id
_entity_poly.type
_entity_poly.pdbx_seq_one_letter_code
_entity_poly.pdbx_strand_id
1 'polypeptide(L)'
;MTFEEAWKHEAAQHGIDVSAPDWRQTFATLAVNRMAETFEDDPNPIIPWQALRVAVDGSIDVPNWVIMYFHTRGKRLNDLLARGEHRGKREAEAVGKILGFGAMGKGGTSVARQTLNKDRDLILAVHVLGETALIGSRTSAILAVAERFGVSSDTVERAFAANKAKAKARIDNFLEQAPHQ
;
A
#
# COMPACT_ATOMS: atom_id res chain seq x y z
N MET A 1 12.83 -7.00 15.20
CA MET A 1 12.61 -7.40 13.79
C MET A 1 13.39 -6.45 12.92
N THR A 2 14.40 -6.94 12.22
CA THR A 2 15.13 -6.16 11.22
C THR A 2 14.26 -5.97 9.97
N PHE A 3 14.60 -5.00 9.13
CA PHE A 3 13.89 -4.80 7.86
C PHE A 3 13.95 -6.05 6.99
N GLU A 4 15.10 -6.72 6.92
CA GLU A 4 15.26 -7.96 6.16
C GLU A 4 14.39 -9.10 6.71
N GLU A 5 14.27 -9.23 8.04
CA GLU A 5 13.37 -10.21 8.66
C GLU A 5 11.90 -9.95 8.34
N ALA A 6 11.47 -8.68 8.37
CA ALA A 6 10.11 -8.29 7.99
C ALA A 6 9.84 -8.62 6.51
N TRP A 7 10.80 -8.36 5.64
CA TRP A 7 10.68 -8.58 4.21
C TRP A 7 10.66 -10.06 3.83
N LYS A 8 11.48 -10.89 4.49
CA LYS A 8 11.40 -12.36 4.36
C LYS A 8 10.05 -12.88 4.84
N HIS A 9 9.57 -12.39 5.98
CA HIS A 9 8.27 -12.80 6.50
C HIS A 9 7.13 -12.46 5.54
N GLU A 10 7.13 -11.25 4.98
CA GLU A 10 6.13 -10.81 3.99
C GLU A 10 6.24 -11.61 2.67
N ALA A 11 7.45 -11.84 2.17
CA ALA A 11 7.67 -12.67 0.97
C ALA A 11 7.14 -14.11 1.17
N ALA A 12 7.42 -14.72 2.31
CA ALA A 12 6.93 -16.05 2.66
C ALA A 12 5.39 -16.11 2.73
N GLN A 13 4.75 -15.07 3.28
CA GLN A 13 3.27 -14.94 3.26
C GLN A 13 2.69 -14.85 1.85
N HIS A 14 3.52 -14.51 0.86
CA HIS A 14 3.15 -14.48 -0.54
C HIS A 14 3.61 -15.72 -1.33
N GLY A 15 3.96 -16.80 -0.64
CA GLY A 15 4.32 -18.08 -1.26
C GLY A 15 5.70 -18.08 -1.93
N ILE A 16 6.53 -17.06 -1.66
CA ILE A 16 7.88 -16.98 -2.22
C ILE A 16 8.83 -17.76 -1.32
N ASP A 17 9.61 -18.65 -1.95
CA ASP A 17 10.68 -19.37 -1.27
C ASP A 17 11.83 -18.40 -0.93
N VAL A 18 11.89 -17.98 0.33
CA VAL A 18 12.91 -17.06 0.87
C VAL A 18 14.31 -17.68 0.97
N SER A 19 14.45 -18.98 0.69
CA SER A 19 15.75 -19.64 0.57
C SER A 19 16.34 -19.57 -0.83
N ALA A 20 15.51 -19.30 -1.85
CA ALA A 20 15.95 -19.18 -3.24
C ALA A 20 16.80 -17.91 -3.45
N PRO A 21 17.90 -17.95 -4.21
CA PRO A 21 18.83 -16.82 -4.32
C PRO A 21 18.21 -15.53 -4.92
N ASP A 22 17.12 -15.66 -5.67
CA ASP A 22 16.39 -14.60 -6.35
C ASP A 22 15.12 -14.14 -5.60
N TRP A 23 14.86 -14.65 -4.39
CA TRP A 23 13.63 -14.38 -3.63
C TRP A 23 13.32 -12.88 -3.49
N ARG A 24 14.37 -12.04 -3.33
CA ARG A 24 14.25 -10.59 -3.21
C ARG A 24 13.72 -9.94 -4.48
N GLN A 25 14.23 -10.36 -5.63
CA GLN A 25 13.83 -9.84 -6.94
C GLN A 25 12.39 -10.25 -7.23
N THR A 26 12.08 -11.53 -7.05
CA THR A 26 10.72 -12.08 -7.24
C THR A 26 9.71 -11.36 -6.34
N PHE A 27 10.05 -11.13 -5.08
CA PHE A 27 9.17 -10.42 -4.17
C PHE A 27 9.02 -8.95 -4.51
N ALA A 28 10.12 -8.26 -4.84
CA ALA A 28 10.07 -6.86 -5.25
C ALA A 28 9.22 -6.66 -6.51
N THR A 29 9.34 -7.55 -7.50
CA THR A 29 8.51 -7.50 -8.72
C THR A 29 7.03 -7.67 -8.37
N LEU A 30 6.68 -8.66 -7.55
CA LEU A 30 5.30 -8.87 -7.10
C LEU A 30 4.75 -7.65 -6.36
N ALA A 31 5.51 -7.11 -5.41
CA ALA A 31 5.11 -5.96 -4.60
C ALA A 31 4.89 -4.71 -5.47
N VAL A 32 5.81 -4.43 -6.38
CA VAL A 32 5.73 -3.27 -7.28
C VAL A 32 4.57 -3.39 -8.28
N ASN A 33 4.25 -4.60 -8.76
CA ASN A 33 3.09 -4.82 -9.61
C ASN A 33 1.77 -4.55 -8.87
N ARG A 34 1.64 -5.03 -7.62
CA ARG A 34 0.47 -4.73 -6.78
C ARG A 34 0.35 -3.25 -6.44
N MET A 35 1.47 -2.55 -6.27
CA MET A 35 1.48 -1.10 -6.10
C MET A 35 0.97 -0.39 -7.36
N ALA A 36 1.29 -0.90 -8.56
CA ALA A 36 0.78 -0.34 -9.81
C ALA A 36 -0.74 -0.46 -9.90
N GLU A 37 -1.30 -1.64 -9.62
CA GLU A 37 -2.75 -1.88 -9.56
C GLU A 37 -3.43 -0.94 -8.56
N THR A 38 -2.84 -0.81 -7.36
CA THR A 38 -3.36 0.08 -6.32
C THR A 38 -3.32 1.55 -6.76
N PHE A 39 -2.25 1.97 -7.44
CA PHE A 39 -2.10 3.34 -7.92
C PHE A 39 -3.04 3.67 -9.08
N GLU A 40 -3.37 2.70 -9.93
CA GLU A 40 -4.36 2.85 -10.99
C GLU A 40 -5.77 3.04 -10.42
N ASP A 41 -6.13 2.25 -9.39
CA ASP A 41 -7.40 2.36 -8.67
C ASP A 41 -7.53 3.67 -7.86
N ASP A 42 -6.47 4.04 -7.15
CA ASP A 42 -6.40 5.21 -6.29
C ASP A 42 -5.02 5.86 -6.42
N PRO A 43 -4.89 6.96 -7.20
CA PRO A 43 -3.61 7.61 -7.53
C PRO A 43 -2.93 8.33 -6.36
N ASN A 44 -2.66 7.59 -5.29
CA ASN A 44 -2.03 8.10 -4.10
C ASN A 44 -0.54 8.39 -4.37
N PRO A 45 -0.09 9.63 -4.19
CA PRO A 45 1.24 10.03 -4.60
C PRO A 45 2.36 9.43 -3.75
N ILE A 46 2.09 8.73 -2.64
CA ILE A 46 3.12 7.99 -1.89
C ILE A 46 3.52 6.69 -2.57
N ILE A 47 2.62 6.06 -3.32
CA ILE A 47 2.81 4.74 -3.91
C ILE A 47 3.99 4.71 -4.90
N PRO A 48 4.14 5.69 -5.84
CA PRO A 48 5.31 5.76 -6.70
C PRO A 48 6.65 5.86 -5.94
N TRP A 49 6.69 6.52 -4.78
CA TRP A 49 7.92 6.60 -3.96
C TRP A 49 8.23 5.26 -3.29
N GLN A 50 7.21 4.56 -2.79
CA GLN A 50 7.37 3.23 -2.22
C GLN A 50 7.82 2.23 -3.29
N ALA A 51 7.22 2.27 -4.47
CA ALA A 51 7.59 1.40 -5.58
C ALA A 51 9.03 1.65 -6.07
N LEU A 52 9.47 2.92 -6.13
CA LEU A 52 10.86 3.25 -6.43
C LEU A 52 11.81 2.60 -5.42
N ARG A 53 11.53 2.74 -4.13
CA ARG A 53 12.34 2.14 -3.07
C ARG A 53 12.38 0.61 -3.21
N VAL A 54 11.22 -0.04 -3.34
CA VAL A 54 11.12 -1.50 -3.46
C VAL A 54 11.86 -1.99 -4.69
N ALA A 55 11.79 -1.27 -5.82
CA ALA A 55 12.53 -1.62 -7.02
C ALA A 55 14.06 -1.58 -6.78
N VAL A 56 14.56 -0.51 -6.14
CA VAL A 56 15.98 -0.35 -5.81
C VAL A 56 16.44 -1.41 -4.79
N ASP A 57 15.71 -1.58 -3.69
CA ASP A 57 16.03 -2.57 -2.63
C ASP A 57 15.99 -4.00 -3.19
N GLY A 58 15.08 -4.27 -4.14
CA GLY A 58 14.92 -5.55 -4.82
C GLY A 58 15.92 -5.78 -5.94
N SER A 59 16.72 -4.77 -6.30
CA SER A 59 17.60 -4.81 -7.48
C SER A 59 16.88 -5.21 -8.76
N ILE A 60 15.67 -4.69 -8.95
CA ILE A 60 14.89 -4.84 -10.18
C ILE A 60 14.84 -3.50 -10.93
N ASP A 61 14.57 -3.56 -12.23
CA ASP A 61 14.38 -2.35 -13.02
C ASP A 61 13.21 -1.53 -12.50
N VAL A 62 13.41 -0.21 -12.40
CA VAL A 62 12.35 0.72 -12.00
C VAL A 62 11.27 0.71 -13.10
N PRO A 63 10.01 0.37 -12.77
CA PRO A 63 8.97 0.27 -13.80
C PRO A 63 8.66 1.61 -14.46
N ASN A 64 8.23 1.55 -15.71
CA ASN A 64 7.93 2.75 -16.49
C ASN A 64 6.85 3.64 -15.86
N TRP A 65 5.84 3.07 -15.18
CA TRP A 65 4.80 3.88 -14.52
C TRP A 65 5.37 4.75 -13.40
N VAL A 66 6.38 4.27 -12.68
CA VAL A 66 7.11 5.02 -11.64
C VAL A 66 7.95 6.11 -12.30
N ILE A 67 8.72 5.76 -13.34
CA ILE A 67 9.55 6.71 -14.09
C ILE A 67 8.67 7.84 -14.65
N MET A 68 7.56 7.50 -15.29
CA MET A 68 6.64 8.46 -15.88
C MET A 68 5.97 9.37 -14.84
N TYR A 69 5.65 8.84 -13.66
CA TYR A 69 5.17 9.64 -12.54
C TYR A 69 6.19 10.74 -12.18
N PHE A 70 7.44 10.35 -11.89
CA PHE A 70 8.49 11.29 -11.49
C PHE A 70 8.88 12.24 -12.60
N HIS A 71 8.97 11.76 -13.85
CA HIS A 71 9.25 12.60 -15.01
C HIS A 71 8.18 13.70 -15.16
N THR A 72 6.90 13.35 -15.02
CA THR A 72 5.79 14.32 -15.09
C THR A 72 5.88 15.36 -13.97
N ARG A 73 6.22 14.94 -12.74
CA ARG A 73 6.38 15.88 -11.62
C ARG A 73 7.62 16.78 -11.81
N GLY A 74 8.73 16.21 -12.26
CA GLY A 74 9.95 16.94 -12.57
C GLY A 74 9.74 18.02 -13.64
N LYS A 75 9.01 17.70 -14.72
CA LYS A 75 8.62 18.69 -15.73
C LYS A 75 7.86 19.87 -15.11
N ARG A 76 6.85 19.59 -14.27
CA ARG A 76 6.05 20.63 -13.61
C ARG A 76 6.86 21.48 -12.63
N LEU A 77 7.83 20.88 -11.93
CA LEU A 77 8.76 21.62 -11.08
C LEU A 77 9.66 22.55 -11.90
N ASN A 78 10.19 22.05 -13.02
CA ASN A 78 10.99 22.88 -13.93
C ASN A 78 10.16 24.04 -14.51
N ASP A 79 8.90 23.79 -14.89
CA ASP A 79 7.99 24.83 -15.36
C ASP A 79 7.75 25.89 -14.27
N LEU A 80 7.56 25.49 -13.01
CA LEU A 80 7.43 26.41 -11.87
C LEU A 80 8.68 27.29 -11.71
N LEU A 81 9.87 26.67 -11.73
CA LEU A 81 11.15 27.36 -11.59
C LEU A 81 11.39 28.34 -12.76
N ALA A 82 11.08 27.93 -14.00
CA ALA A 82 11.27 28.73 -15.20
C ALA A 82 10.37 29.98 -15.22
N ARG A 83 9.13 29.87 -14.71
CA ARG A 83 8.19 31.00 -14.64
C ARG A 83 8.49 31.95 -13.49
N GLY A 84 9.26 31.52 -12.48
CA GLY A 84 9.53 32.30 -11.27
C GLY A 84 8.28 32.60 -10.43
N GLU A 85 7.16 31.92 -10.72
CA GLU A 85 5.92 32.05 -9.96
C GLU A 85 6.13 31.48 -8.55
N HIS A 86 5.62 32.19 -7.54
CA HIS A 86 5.63 31.78 -6.12
C HIS A 86 6.96 31.84 -5.35
N ARG A 87 7.94 32.68 -5.72
CA ARG A 87 9.10 32.97 -4.85
C ARG A 87 8.64 33.45 -3.46
N GLY A 88 8.96 32.70 -2.39
CA GLY A 88 8.63 33.02 -1.00
C GLY A 88 7.76 31.99 -0.26
N LYS A 89 7.01 32.40 0.77
CA LYS A 89 6.27 31.51 1.71
C LYS A 89 5.28 30.50 1.08
N ARG A 90 4.96 30.62 -0.22
CA ARG A 90 4.05 29.72 -0.96
C ARG A 90 4.76 28.70 -1.86
N GLU A 91 6.08 28.79 -1.99
CA GLU A 91 6.88 27.89 -2.82
C GLU A 91 6.79 26.44 -2.34
N ALA A 92 6.98 26.21 -1.02
CA ALA A 92 6.89 24.89 -0.43
C ALA A 92 5.50 24.25 -0.62
N GLU A 93 4.43 25.04 -0.56
CA GLU A 93 3.06 24.57 -0.83
C GLU A 93 2.88 24.21 -2.31
N ALA A 94 3.40 25.04 -3.22
CA ALA A 94 3.36 24.78 -4.65
C ALA A 94 4.16 23.51 -5.03
N VAL A 95 5.37 23.35 -4.49
CA VAL A 95 6.19 22.14 -4.64
C VAL A 95 5.45 20.92 -4.08
N GLY A 96 4.89 21.03 -2.87
CA GLY A 96 4.09 19.97 -2.25
C GLY A 96 2.90 19.55 -3.13
N LYS A 97 2.16 20.50 -3.70
CA LYS A 97 1.06 20.22 -4.65
C LYS A 97 1.56 19.53 -5.92
N ILE A 98 2.66 19.99 -6.48
CA ILE A 98 3.26 19.38 -7.68
C ILE A 98 3.67 17.94 -7.41
N LEU A 99 4.26 17.66 -6.24
CA LEU A 99 4.63 16.31 -5.81
C LEU A 99 3.42 15.44 -5.42
N GLY A 100 2.22 16.02 -5.35
CA GLY A 100 0.97 15.35 -5.00
C GLY A 100 0.57 15.44 -3.53
N PHE A 101 1.40 16.01 -2.66
CA PHE A 101 1.18 16.08 -1.21
C PHE A 101 0.36 17.29 -0.74
N GLY A 102 0.02 18.23 -1.63
CA GLY A 102 -0.58 19.52 -1.25
C GLY A 102 -2.09 19.67 -1.46
N ALA A 103 -2.83 18.59 -1.75
CA ALA A 103 -4.28 18.66 -2.00
C ALA A 103 -5.15 18.65 -0.72
N MET A 104 -4.57 18.30 0.43
CA MET A 104 -5.31 18.15 1.67
C MET A 104 -5.22 19.44 2.47
N GLY A 105 -6.33 20.16 2.60
CA GLY A 105 -6.42 21.39 3.40
C GLY A 105 -5.91 21.21 4.83
N LYS A 106 -5.70 22.31 5.55
CA LYS A 106 -5.27 22.29 6.97
C LYS A 106 -6.21 21.36 7.77
N GLY A 107 -5.71 20.21 8.21
CA GLY A 107 -6.46 19.21 8.98
C GLY A 107 -6.76 17.89 8.25
N GLY A 108 -6.41 17.75 6.97
CA GLY A 108 -6.54 16.47 6.28
C GLY A 108 -5.53 15.42 6.75
N THR A 109 -5.96 14.16 6.86
CA THR A 109 -5.09 12.99 7.09
C THR A 109 -3.97 12.96 6.05
N SER A 110 -2.70 12.94 6.45
CA SER A 110 -1.60 12.95 5.48
C SER A 110 -1.74 11.81 4.46
N VAL A 111 -1.29 12.03 3.22
CA VAL A 111 -1.32 11.04 2.13
C VAL A 111 -0.73 9.69 2.55
N ALA A 112 0.36 9.71 3.34
CA ALA A 112 0.96 8.52 3.92
C ALA A 112 0.02 7.82 4.91
N ARG A 113 -0.66 8.59 5.77
CA ARG A 113 -1.63 8.06 6.74
C ARG A 113 -2.89 7.54 6.08
N GLN A 114 -3.31 8.08 4.93
CA GLN A 114 -4.39 7.50 4.13
C GLN A 114 -4.01 6.11 3.61
N THR A 115 -2.81 5.94 3.07
CA THR A 115 -2.32 4.64 2.59
C THR A 115 -2.21 3.63 3.73
N LEU A 116 -1.59 4.02 4.84
CA LEU A 116 -1.49 3.16 6.03
C LEU A 116 -2.87 2.77 6.59
N ASN A 117 -3.84 3.70 6.58
CA ASN A 117 -5.20 3.39 7.00
C ASN A 117 -5.88 2.43 6.03
N LYS A 118 -5.72 2.59 4.71
CA LYS A 118 -6.29 1.69 3.70
C LYS A 118 -5.72 0.27 3.81
N ASP A 119 -4.41 0.15 3.98
CA ASP A 119 -3.75 -1.15 4.17
C ASP A 119 -4.23 -1.82 5.46
N ARG A 120 -4.26 -1.07 6.56
CA ARG A 120 -4.81 -1.55 7.84
C ARG A 120 -6.25 -2.01 7.67
N ASP A 121 -7.10 -1.23 7.02
CA ASP A 121 -8.51 -1.54 6.86
C ASP A 121 -8.72 -2.80 5.98
N LEU A 122 -7.88 -3.00 4.95
CA LEU A 122 -7.87 -4.24 4.17
C LEU A 122 -7.42 -5.44 5.01
N ILE A 123 -6.37 -5.29 5.83
CA ILE A 123 -5.89 -6.35 6.75
C ILE A 123 -7.01 -6.74 7.72
N LEU A 124 -7.66 -5.76 8.34
CA LEU A 124 -8.80 -6.01 9.23
C LEU A 124 -9.90 -6.79 8.50
N ALA A 125 -10.21 -6.42 7.25
CA ALA A 125 -11.24 -7.12 6.46
C ALA A 125 -10.87 -8.58 6.14
N VAL A 126 -9.61 -8.86 5.81
CA VAL A 126 -9.10 -10.23 5.61
C VAL A 126 -9.21 -11.05 6.89
N HIS A 127 -8.82 -10.48 8.03
CA HIS A 127 -8.93 -11.16 9.32
C HIS A 127 -10.38 -11.45 9.70
N VAL A 128 -11.31 -10.53 9.43
CA VAL A 128 -12.74 -10.78 9.68
C VAL A 128 -13.24 -11.98 8.87
N LEU A 129 -12.83 -12.13 7.60
CA LEU A 129 -13.20 -13.32 6.80
C LEU A 129 -12.62 -14.61 7.41
N GLY A 130 -11.34 -14.60 7.79
CA GLY A 130 -10.68 -15.75 8.41
C GLY A 130 -11.34 -16.16 9.73
N GLU A 131 -11.55 -15.21 10.64
CA GLU A 131 -12.21 -15.46 11.93
C GLU A 131 -13.68 -15.88 11.75
N THR A 132 -14.37 -15.35 10.73
CA THR A 132 -15.76 -15.79 10.43
C THR A 132 -15.80 -17.25 9.99
N ALA A 133 -14.80 -17.72 9.23
CA ALA A 133 -14.72 -19.12 8.81
C ALA A 133 -14.47 -20.07 10.00
N LEU A 134 -13.76 -19.61 11.02
CA LEU A 134 -13.47 -20.40 12.22
C LEU A 134 -14.62 -20.40 13.24
N ILE A 135 -15.20 -19.22 13.50
CA ILE A 135 -16.19 -19.00 14.57
C ILE A 135 -17.63 -19.20 14.06
N GLY A 136 -17.85 -19.13 12.75
CA GLY A 136 -19.18 -19.24 12.12
C GLY A 136 -20.08 -18.03 12.32
N SER A 137 -19.61 -16.98 13.01
CA SER A 137 -20.35 -15.75 13.29
C SER A 137 -19.52 -14.53 12.94
N ARG A 138 -20.00 -13.74 11.97
CA ARG A 138 -19.34 -12.49 11.56
C ARG A 138 -19.30 -11.47 12.70
N THR A 139 -20.36 -11.37 13.50
CA THR A 139 -20.41 -10.42 14.62
C THR A 139 -19.35 -10.76 15.66
N SER A 140 -19.22 -12.05 16.00
CA SER A 140 -18.19 -12.53 16.93
C SER A 140 -16.79 -12.36 16.34
N ALA A 141 -16.61 -12.60 15.04
CA ALA A 141 -15.36 -12.36 14.33
C ALA A 141 -14.94 -10.89 14.35
N ILE A 142 -15.87 -9.94 14.14
CA ILE A 142 -15.59 -8.50 14.22
C ILE A 142 -15.10 -8.13 15.63
N LEU A 143 -15.72 -8.65 16.69
CA LEU A 143 -15.29 -8.40 18.07
C LEU A 143 -13.90 -8.99 18.35
N ALA A 144 -13.65 -10.23 17.93
CA ALA A 144 -12.36 -10.89 18.10
C ALA A 144 -11.22 -10.13 17.35
N VAL A 145 -11.49 -9.67 16.13
CA VAL A 145 -10.54 -8.85 15.36
C VAL A 145 -10.33 -7.49 16.03
N ALA A 146 -11.39 -6.85 16.53
CA ALA A 146 -11.30 -5.58 17.22
C ALA A 146 -10.40 -5.68 18.47
N GLU A 147 -10.59 -6.72 19.27
CA GLU A 147 -9.75 -7.01 20.44
C GLU A 147 -8.29 -7.28 20.01
N ARG A 148 -8.08 -8.17 19.03
CA ARG A 148 -6.75 -8.54 18.54
C ARG A 148 -5.93 -7.35 18.04
N PHE A 149 -6.57 -6.40 17.36
CA PHE A 149 -5.91 -5.24 16.77
C PHE A 149 -5.99 -3.97 17.63
N GLY A 150 -6.61 -4.04 18.81
CA GLY A 150 -6.75 -2.90 19.73
C GLY A 150 -7.52 -1.71 19.13
N VAL A 151 -8.56 -1.98 18.33
CA VAL A 151 -9.40 -0.97 17.68
C VAL A 151 -10.87 -1.16 18.03
N SER A 152 -11.73 -0.17 17.78
CA SER A 152 -13.17 -0.33 18.02
C SER A 152 -13.83 -1.27 17.01
N SER A 153 -14.88 -1.97 17.44
CA SER A 153 -15.73 -2.81 16.58
C SER A 153 -16.24 -2.04 15.36
N ASP A 154 -16.67 -0.79 15.55
CA ASP A 154 -17.16 0.08 14.47
C ASP A 154 -16.09 0.42 13.42
N THR A 155 -14.81 0.44 13.83
CA THR A 155 -13.69 0.63 12.90
C THR A 155 -13.51 -0.62 12.04
N VAL A 156 -13.56 -1.80 12.66
CA VAL A 156 -13.45 -3.09 11.97
C VAL A 156 -14.64 -3.31 11.04
N GLU A 157 -15.86 -2.99 11.47
CA GLU A 157 -17.07 -3.15 10.67
C GLU A 157 -17.04 -2.26 9.41
N ARG A 158 -16.66 -0.99 9.55
CA ARG A 158 -16.50 -0.07 8.41
C ARG A 158 -15.41 -0.54 7.45
N ALA A 159 -14.27 -0.95 7.99
CA ALA A 159 -13.15 -1.48 7.22
C ALA A 159 -13.58 -2.72 6.41
N PHE A 160 -14.28 -3.65 7.06
CA PHE A 160 -14.80 -4.86 6.42
C PHE A 160 -15.83 -4.55 5.34
N ALA A 161 -16.82 -3.68 5.63
CA ALA A 161 -17.85 -3.31 4.67
C ALA A 161 -17.27 -2.69 3.39
N ALA A 162 -16.26 -1.83 3.53
CA ALA A 162 -15.62 -1.18 2.39
C ALA A 162 -14.69 -2.11 1.59
N ASN A 163 -14.08 -3.12 2.22
CA ASN A 163 -13.02 -3.92 1.60
C ASN A 163 -13.35 -5.40 1.41
N LYS A 164 -14.56 -5.87 1.74
CA LYS A 164 -14.94 -7.30 1.68
C LYS A 164 -14.58 -7.98 0.35
N ALA A 165 -14.85 -7.33 -0.79
CA ALA A 165 -14.57 -7.91 -2.10
C ALA A 165 -13.07 -8.07 -2.34
N LYS A 166 -12.28 -7.02 -2.06
CA LYS A 166 -10.81 -7.03 -2.18
C LYS A 166 -10.18 -8.05 -1.21
N ALA A 167 -10.70 -8.13 0.02
CA ALA A 167 -10.26 -9.11 1.01
C ALA A 167 -10.54 -10.55 0.55
N LYS A 168 -11.73 -10.82 -0.01
CA LYS A 168 -12.07 -12.14 -0.56
C LYS A 168 -11.14 -12.52 -1.71
N ALA A 169 -10.95 -11.63 -2.68
CA ALA A 169 -10.04 -11.88 -3.80
C ALA A 169 -8.61 -12.20 -3.33
N ARG A 170 -8.14 -11.53 -2.28
CA ARG A 170 -6.81 -11.79 -1.70
C ARG A 170 -6.70 -13.16 -1.05
N ILE A 171 -7.75 -13.64 -0.38
CA ILE A 171 -7.82 -15.00 0.17
C ILE A 171 -7.90 -16.03 -0.94
N ASP A 172 -8.78 -15.82 -1.93
CA ASP A 172 -8.95 -16.74 -3.06
C ASP A 172 -7.62 -16.91 -3.81
N ASN A 173 -6.94 -15.81 -4.16
CA ASN A 173 -5.63 -15.84 -4.80
C ASN A 173 -4.57 -16.58 -3.97
N PHE A 174 -4.62 -16.46 -2.64
CA PHE A 174 -3.70 -17.19 -1.75
C PHE A 174 -3.99 -18.70 -1.77
N LEU A 175 -5.27 -19.11 -1.75
CA LEU A 175 -5.67 -20.51 -1.80
C LEU A 175 -5.37 -21.16 -3.15
N GLU A 176 -5.49 -20.43 -4.26
CA GLU A 176 -5.14 -20.91 -5.60
C GLU A 176 -3.61 -21.07 -5.79
N GLN A 177 -2.81 -20.30 -5.04
CA GLN A 177 -1.35 -20.34 -5.10
C GLN A 177 -0.71 -21.30 -4.07
N ALA A 178 -1.48 -21.77 -3.09
CA ALA A 178 -1.00 -22.76 -2.13
C ALA A 178 -0.98 -24.15 -2.81
N PRO A 179 0.19 -24.82 -2.94
CA PRO A 179 0.23 -26.17 -3.47
C PRO A 179 -0.62 -27.05 -2.55
N HIS A 180 -1.64 -27.70 -3.12
CA HIS A 180 -2.41 -28.73 -2.44
C HIS A 180 -1.42 -29.78 -1.91
N GLN A 181 -1.20 -29.80 -0.59
CA GLN A 181 -0.54 -30.90 0.11
C GLN A 181 -1.54 -32.03 0.32
#